data_AF-A0A562Q1I8-F1
#
_entry.id   AF-A0A562Q1I8-F1
#
_cell.length_a   1.000
_cell.length_b   1.000
_cell.length_c   1.000
_cell.angle_alpha   90.00
_cell.angle_beta   90.00
_cell.angle_gamma   90.00
#
_symmetry.space_group_name_H-M   'P 1'
#
loop_
_entity.id
_entity.type
_entity.pdbx_description
1 polymer ?
#
loop_
_entity_poly.entity_id
_entity_poly.type
_entity_poly.pdbx_seq_one_letter_code
_entity_poly.pdbx_strand_id
1 'polypeptide(L)'
;MEIILMRHGKPLLKKHSVIASQEMVQWVKDYNLSEIGNDVVPPETISLVSKAGLIATSTSPRALTSLKTLGVVPFIKDSVFCEAELPVLIFPLLRLSPFTWAFVFRILWLCGHFEKCRVI
;
A
#
# COMPACT_ATOMS: atom_id res chain seq x y z
N MET A 1 18.72 -9.00 -17.90
CA MET A 1 17.32 -8.92 -17.47
C MET A 1 17.24 -7.82 -16.42
N GLU A 2 16.42 -6.80 -16.64
CA GLU A 2 16.26 -5.65 -15.75
C GLU A 2 14.89 -5.72 -15.06
N ILE A 3 14.84 -5.46 -13.76
CA ILE A 3 13.60 -5.44 -12.98
C ILE A 3 13.49 -4.06 -12.34
N ILE A 4 12.40 -3.35 -12.64
CA ILE A 4 12.13 -2.01 -12.12
C ILE A 4 10.97 -2.11 -11.13
N LEU A 5 11.23 -1.76 -9.87
CA LEU A 5 10.20 -1.71 -8.83
C LEU A 5 9.70 -0.27 -8.71
N MET A 6 8.41 -0.07 -8.97
CA MET A 6 7.75 1.22 -8.84
C MET A 6 6.74 1.18 -7.71
N ARG A 7 6.82 2.18 -6.82
CA ARG A 7 5.80 2.39 -5.80
C ARG A 7 4.60 3.10 -6.43
N HIS A 8 3.40 2.73 -6.02
CA HIS A 8 2.17 3.45 -6.38
C HIS A 8 2.23 4.93 -5.95
N GLY A 9 1.42 5.77 -6.59
CA GLY A 9 1.25 7.17 -6.20
C GLY A 9 0.72 7.32 -4.78
N LYS A 10 0.79 8.52 -4.20
CA LYS A 10 0.35 8.74 -2.83
C LYS A 10 -1.15 8.42 -2.69
N PRO A 11 -1.54 7.56 -1.75
CA PRO A 11 -2.94 7.26 -1.52
C PRO A 11 -3.74 8.50 -1.10
N LEU A 12 -4.94 8.65 -1.66
CA LEU A 12 -5.91 9.65 -1.26
C LEU A 12 -6.61 9.18 0.01
N LEU A 13 -6.08 9.59 1.15
CA LEU A 13 -6.62 9.24 2.47
C LEU A 13 -7.02 10.47 3.25
N LYS A 14 -8.10 10.31 4.02
CA LYS A 14 -8.50 11.32 5.01
C LYS A 14 -7.37 11.48 6.02
N LYS A 15 -7.03 12.73 6.34
CA LYS A 15 -6.06 13.02 7.40
C LYS A 15 -6.69 12.69 8.74
N HIS A 16 -6.09 11.75 9.46
CA HIS A 16 -6.41 11.48 10.86
C HIS A 16 -5.24 11.96 11.72
N SER A 17 -5.53 12.73 12.77
CA SER A 17 -4.50 13.23 13.70
C SER A 17 -4.05 12.13 14.66
N VAL A 18 -4.99 11.50 15.36
CA VAL A 18 -4.77 10.37 16.27
C VAL A 18 -5.99 9.45 16.29
N ILE A 19 -5.76 8.15 16.34
CA ILE A 19 -6.81 7.14 16.44
C ILE A 19 -6.43 6.07 17.49
N ALA A 20 -7.43 5.44 18.09
CA ALA A 20 -7.25 4.27 18.93
C ALA A 20 -6.89 3.06 18.06
N SER A 21 -6.22 2.07 18.66
CA SER A 21 -5.84 0.83 17.97
C SER A 21 -7.05 0.07 17.38
N GLN A 22 -8.23 0.13 17.99
CA GLN A 22 -9.45 -0.50 17.49
C GLN A 22 -9.92 0.11 16.16
N GLU A 23 -9.68 1.41 15.99
CA GLU A 23 -10.03 2.16 14.78
C GLU A 23 -9.08 1.81 13.61
N MET A 24 -7.91 1.19 13.89
CA MET A 24 -6.95 0.79 12.85
C MET A 24 -7.50 -0.26 11.90
N VAL A 25 -8.41 -1.14 12.35
CA VAL A 25 -9.03 -2.13 11.46
C VAL A 25 -9.78 -1.44 10.33
N GLN A 26 -10.54 -0.38 10.65
CA GLN A 26 -11.25 0.38 9.64
C GLN A 26 -10.28 1.23 8.81
N TRP A 27 -9.30 1.86 9.45
CA TRP A 27 -8.30 2.65 8.73
C TRP A 27 -7.51 1.82 7.70
N VAL A 28 -7.14 0.57 8.02
CA VAL A 28 -6.47 -0.34 7.09
C VAL A 28 -7.39 -0.74 5.93
N LYS A 29 -8.68 -0.96 6.18
CA LYS A 29 -9.66 -1.22 5.11
C LYS A 29 -9.76 -0.02 4.16
N ASP A 30 -9.88 1.18 4.71
CA ASP A 30 -9.95 2.42 3.94
C ASP A 30 -8.65 2.66 3.16
N TYR A 31 -7.49 2.36 3.76
CA TYR A 31 -6.18 2.35 3.09
C TYR A 31 -6.16 1.38 1.91
N ASN A 32 -6.63 0.15 2.11
CA ASN A 32 -6.64 -0.87 1.07
C ASN A 32 -7.58 -0.54 -0.09
N LEU A 33 -8.66 0.21 0.16
CA LEU A 33 -9.59 0.66 -0.87
C LEU A 33 -9.21 2.00 -1.51
N SER A 34 -8.23 2.71 -0.95
CA SER A 34 -7.86 4.04 -1.43
C SER A 34 -7.27 4.00 -2.84
N GLU A 35 -7.69 4.97 -3.65
CA GLU A 35 -7.03 5.33 -4.90
C GLU A 35 -5.88 6.31 -4.65
N ILE A 36 -5.16 6.71 -5.68
CA ILE A 36 -4.15 7.76 -5.57
C ILE A 36 -4.76 9.15 -5.67
N GLY A 37 -4.06 10.14 -5.11
CA GLY A 37 -4.38 11.55 -5.33
C GLY A 37 -3.99 12.03 -6.73
N ASN A 38 -4.17 13.34 -6.96
CA ASN A 38 -3.83 14.01 -8.22
C ASN A 38 -2.35 14.45 -8.30
N ASP A 39 -1.44 13.69 -7.70
CA ASP A 39 -0.02 14.03 -7.72
C ASP A 39 0.53 13.90 -9.14
N VAL A 40 1.46 14.79 -9.50
CA VAL A 40 2.10 14.80 -10.82
C VAL A 40 3.02 13.58 -10.94
N VAL A 41 2.86 12.83 -12.02
CA VAL A 41 3.74 11.71 -12.34
C VAL A 41 5.13 12.24 -12.74
N PRO A 42 6.22 11.76 -12.12
CA PRO A 42 7.57 12.16 -12.51
C PRO A 42 7.88 11.75 -13.97
N PRO A 43 8.54 12.61 -14.77
CA PRO A 43 8.91 12.29 -16.15
C PRO A 43 9.79 11.03 -16.27
N GLU A 44 10.64 10.77 -15.28
CA GLU A 44 11.47 9.57 -15.20
C GLU A 44 10.63 8.29 -15.16
N THR A 45 9.52 8.31 -14.42
CA THR A 45 8.58 7.18 -14.35
C THR A 45 7.99 6.88 -15.72
N ILE A 46 7.57 7.91 -16.46
CA ILE A 46 7.04 7.76 -17.82
C ILE A 46 8.09 7.15 -18.77
N SER A 47 9.34 7.62 -18.68
CA SER A 47 10.46 7.12 -19.49
C SER A 47 10.83 5.66 -19.18
N LEU A 48 10.74 5.24 -17.92
CA LEU A 48 11.00 3.86 -17.52
C LEU A 48 9.87 2.94 -17.97
N VAL A 49 8.61 3.37 -17.80
CA VAL A 49 7.45 2.59 -18.22
C VAL A 49 7.40 2.40 -19.73
N SER A 50 7.78 3.40 -20.53
CA SER A 50 7.79 3.29 -22.00
C SER A 50 8.83 2.30 -22.54
N LYS A 51 9.87 1.98 -21.74
CA LYS A 51 10.90 0.99 -22.07
C LYS A 51 10.59 -0.40 -21.53
N ALA A 52 9.59 -0.53 -20.65
CA ALA A 52 9.27 -1.79 -20.01
C ALA A 52 8.57 -2.74 -21.00
N GLY A 53 9.17 -3.91 -21.24
CA GLY A 53 8.57 -4.95 -22.09
C GLY A 53 7.46 -5.75 -21.41
N LEU A 54 7.42 -5.77 -20.07
CA LEU A 54 6.41 -6.45 -19.27
C LEU A 54 6.06 -5.59 -18.06
N ILE A 55 4.77 -5.43 -17.79
CA ILE A 55 4.28 -4.64 -16.67
C ILE A 55 3.36 -5.51 -15.82
N ALA A 56 3.72 -5.67 -14.56
CA ALA A 56 2.94 -6.38 -13.55
C ALA A 56 2.46 -5.41 -12.47
N THR A 57 1.28 -5.67 -11.91
CA THR A 57 0.69 -4.82 -10.88
C THR A 57 -0.08 -5.61 -9.85
N SER A 58 -0.28 -5.00 -8.69
CA SER A 58 -1.14 -5.55 -7.66
C SER A 58 -2.62 -5.34 -7.96
N THR A 59 -3.46 -6.08 -7.26
CA THR A 59 -4.92 -5.92 -7.35
C THR A 59 -5.44 -4.69 -6.58
N SER A 60 -4.57 -3.98 -5.85
CA SER A 60 -4.97 -2.81 -5.05
C SER A 60 -5.43 -1.63 -5.92
N PRO A 61 -6.50 -0.91 -5.53
CA PRO A 61 -7.01 0.25 -6.28
C PRO A 61 -5.93 1.31 -6.54
N ARG A 62 -5.13 1.69 -5.53
CA ARG A 62 -4.01 2.64 -5.70
C ARG A 62 -3.00 2.24 -6.76
N ALA A 63 -2.65 0.95 -6.90
CA ALA A 63 -1.73 0.50 -7.94
C ALA A 63 -2.37 0.58 -9.33
N LEU A 64 -3.65 0.22 -9.43
CA LEU A 64 -4.41 0.29 -10.68
C LEU A 64 -4.62 1.73 -11.13
N THR A 65 -5.03 2.64 -10.23
CA THR A 65 -5.19 4.05 -10.54
C THR A 65 -3.84 4.69 -10.93
N SER A 66 -2.72 4.26 -10.33
CA SER A 66 -1.38 4.71 -10.74
C SER A 66 -1.07 4.36 -12.20
N LEU A 67 -1.33 3.12 -12.61
CA LEU A 67 -1.14 2.71 -14.01
C LEU A 67 -2.10 3.42 -14.97
N LYS A 68 -3.35 3.66 -14.53
CA LYS A 68 -4.32 4.42 -15.31
C LYS A 68 -3.83 5.85 -15.58
N THR A 69 -3.25 6.52 -14.58
CA THR A 69 -2.64 7.86 -14.74
C THR A 69 -1.44 7.84 -15.69
N LEU A 70 -0.71 6.72 -15.73
CA LEU A 70 0.38 6.50 -16.69
C LEU A 70 -0.11 6.11 -18.10
N GLY A 71 -1.42 5.90 -18.29
CA GLY A 71 -1.98 5.49 -19.59
C GLY A 71 -1.60 4.06 -20.00
N VAL A 72 -1.29 3.20 -19.03
CA VAL A 72 -0.66 1.90 -19.26
C VAL A 72 -1.56 0.76 -18.79
N VAL A 73 -1.61 -0.31 -19.58
CA VAL A 73 -2.35 -1.52 -19.25
C VAL A 73 -1.38 -2.59 -18.75
N PRO A 74 -1.59 -3.16 -17.55
CA PRO A 74 -0.72 -4.23 -17.04
C PRO A 74 -0.94 -5.52 -17.83
N PHE A 75 0.14 -6.26 -18.06
CA PHE A 75 0.07 -7.63 -18.60
C PHE A 75 -0.30 -8.64 -17.50
N ILE A 76 0.20 -8.42 -16.28
CA ILE A 76 -0.07 -9.27 -15.11
C ILE A 76 -0.74 -8.43 -14.03
N LYS A 77 -1.85 -8.93 -13.51
CA LYS A 77 -2.52 -8.39 -12.33
C LYS A 77 -2.67 -9.52 -11.32
N ASP A 78 -1.98 -9.42 -10.19
CA ASP A 78 -1.95 -10.49 -9.20
C ASP A 78 -1.90 -9.93 -7.76
N SER A 79 -2.59 -10.58 -6.82
CA SER A 79 -2.57 -10.23 -5.40
C SER A 79 -1.21 -10.48 -4.73
N VAL A 80 -0.33 -11.31 -5.30
CA VAL A 80 1.03 -11.53 -4.76
C VAL A 80 1.85 -10.23 -4.71
N PHE A 81 1.51 -9.25 -5.56
CA PHE A 81 2.16 -7.93 -5.56
C PHE A 81 1.50 -6.94 -4.58
N CYS A 82 0.44 -7.33 -3.86
CA CYS A 82 -0.15 -6.48 -2.85
C CYS A 82 0.80 -6.26 -1.68
N GLU A 83 0.65 -5.13 -1.01
CA GLU A 83 1.35 -4.89 0.25
C GLU A 83 0.93 -5.94 1.28
N ALA A 84 1.91 -6.38 2.08
CA ALA A 84 1.66 -7.33 3.15
C ALA A 84 0.62 -6.79 4.13
N GLU A 85 -0.35 -7.64 4.49
CA GLU A 85 -1.40 -7.28 5.43
C GLU A 85 -0.81 -6.82 6.76
N LEU A 86 -1.43 -5.80 7.33
CA LEU A 86 -1.02 -5.24 8.61
C LEU A 86 -1.86 -5.88 9.71
N PRO A 87 -1.26 -6.69 10.58
CA PRO A 87 -2.03 -7.32 11.63
C PRO A 87 -2.25 -6.33 12.78
N VAL A 88 -3.50 -6.12 13.16
CA VAL A 88 -3.89 -5.10 14.15
C VAL A 88 -4.03 -5.74 15.52
N LEU A 89 -3.32 -5.20 16.51
CA LEU A 89 -3.50 -5.55 17.93
C LEU A 89 -4.28 -4.45 18.63
N ILE A 90 -5.20 -4.86 19.49
CA ILE A 90 -6.03 -3.94 20.27
C ILE A 90 -5.28 -3.56 21.56
N PHE A 91 -4.87 -2.31 21.62
CA PHE A 91 -4.35 -1.63 22.80
C PHE A 91 -5.39 -0.64 23.35
N PRO A 92 -5.90 -0.83 24.58
CA PRO A 92 -7.08 -0.12 25.07
C PRO A 92 -6.84 1.35 25.47
N LEU A 93 -5.60 1.75 25.76
CA LEU A 93 -5.29 3.04 26.42
C LEU A 93 -4.43 3.99 25.57
N LEU A 94 -3.98 3.57 24.39
CA LEU A 94 -3.08 4.35 23.54
C LEU A 94 -3.82 4.90 22.32
N ARG A 95 -3.54 6.17 21.99
CA ARG A 95 -3.96 6.79 20.73
C ARG A 95 -2.73 7.36 20.05
N LEU A 96 -2.54 7.00 18.78
CA LEU A 96 -1.38 7.37 17.98
C LEU A 96 -1.85 7.75 16.58
N SER A 97 -0.98 8.38 15.79
CA SER A 97 -1.26 8.55 14.37
C SER A 97 -1.40 7.17 13.70
N PRO A 98 -2.24 7.02 12.66
CA PRO A 98 -2.39 5.73 11.99
C PRO A 98 -1.08 5.15 11.44
N PHE A 99 -0.19 6.02 10.94
CA PHE A 99 1.12 5.61 10.44
C PHE A 99 2.04 5.13 11.57
N THR A 100 1.98 5.75 12.75
CA THR A 100 2.71 5.28 13.93
C THR A 100 2.20 3.92 14.38
N TRP A 101 0.87 3.72 14.42
CA TRP A 101 0.28 2.41 14.69
C TRP A 101 0.74 1.35 13.69
N ALA A 102 0.71 1.68 12.39
CA ALA A 102 1.17 0.76 11.35
C ALA A 102 2.64 0.37 11.54
N PHE A 103 3.50 1.32 11.91
CA PHE A 103 4.89 1.04 12.23
C PHE A 103 5.01 0.09 13.44
N VAL A 104 4.30 0.37 14.54
CA VAL A 104 4.32 -0.47 15.76
C VAL A 104 3.86 -1.90 15.45
N PHE A 105 2.73 -2.07 14.75
CA PHE A 105 2.23 -3.38 14.36
C PHE A 105 3.20 -4.12 13.45
N ARG A 106 3.88 -3.40 12.54
CA ARG A 106 4.90 -4.00 11.67
C ARG A 106 6.08 -4.54 12.46
N ILE A 107 6.55 -3.80 13.48
CA ILE A 107 7.63 -4.26 14.36
C ILE A 107 7.19 -5.47 15.18
N LEU A 108 6.00 -5.43 15.79
CA LEU A 108 5.46 -6.57 16.54
C LEU A 108 5.32 -7.82 15.65
N TRP A 109 4.93 -7.64 14.40
CA TRP A 109 4.86 -8.71 13.41
C TRP A 109 6.22 -9.31 13.07
N LEU A 110 7.24 -8.47 12.83
CA LEU A 110 8.61 -8.95 12.61
C LEU A 110 9.18 -9.66 13.84
N CYS A 111 8.75 -9.28 15.04
CA CYS A 111 9.07 -9.97 16.29
C CYS A 111 8.25 -11.26 16.53
N GLY A 112 7.47 -11.73 15.55
CA GLY A 112 6.75 -13.01 15.63
C GLY A 112 5.45 -12.98 16.43
N HIS A 113 4.94 -11.80 16.80
CA HIS A 113 3.71 -11.71 17.62
C HIS A 113 2.42 -11.99 16.84
N PHE A 114 2.50 -12.36 15.56
CA PHE A 114 1.36 -12.86 14.79
C PHE A 114 1.74 -14.14 14.04
N GLU A 115 1.29 -15.27 14.56
CA GLU A 115 1.55 -16.59 14.00
C GLU A 115 0.80 -16.88 12.68
N LYS A 116 -0.05 -15.96 12.19
CA LYS A 116 -0.96 -16.21 11.05
C LYS A 116 -1.07 -15.11 9.99
N CYS A 117 0.00 -14.37 9.72
CA CYS A 117 0.09 -13.62 8.46
C CYS A 117 1.03 -14.37 7.51
N ARG A 118 0.46 -15.31 6.73
CA ARG A 118 1.17 -15.93 5.60
C ARG A 118 1.30 -14.87 4.51
N VAL A 119 2.51 -14.33 4.35
CA VAL A 119 2.93 -13.78 3.06
C VAL A 119 3.12 -15.02 2.17
N ILE A 120 2.21 -15.24 1.24
CA ILE A 120 2.39 -16.22 0.15
C ILE A 120 3.04 -15.48 -1.00
#